data_AF-A0A7L4QFI1-F1
#
_entry.id   AF-A0A7L4QFI1-F1
#
_cell.length_a   1.000
_cell.length_b   1.000
_cell.length_c   1.000
_cell.angle_alpha   90.00
_cell.angle_beta   90.00
_cell.angle_gamma   90.00
#
_symmetry.space_group_name_H-M   'P 1'
#
loop_
_entity.id
_entity.type
_entity.pdbx_description
1 polymer ?
#
loop_
_entity_poly.entity_id
_entity_poly.type
_entity_poly.pdbx_seq_one_letter_code
_entity_poly.pdbx_strand_id
1 'polypeptide(L)' 'MNKDEKIFLLFGILQSITLGTIIFLIFRGLNIVGDSKVISFDTQLLLSTLFPAFLLIVEYMIYSKK' A
#
# COMPACT_ATOMS: atom_id res chain seq x y z
N MET A 1 -12.36 18.14 -11.01
CA MET A 1 -12.11 16.70 -11.02
C MET A 1 -12.82 16.06 -12.20
N ASN A 2 -12.08 15.82 -13.28
CA ASN A 2 -12.61 15.22 -14.51
C ASN A 2 -13.03 13.76 -14.26
N LYS A 3 -13.89 13.19 -15.12
CA LYS A 3 -14.35 11.80 -14.98
C LYS A 3 -13.19 10.81 -14.85
N ASP A 4 -12.12 11.03 -15.62
CA ASP A 4 -10.94 10.16 -15.63
C ASP A 4 -10.14 10.27 -14.32
N GLU A 5 -10.10 11.45 -13.72
CA GLU A 5 -9.46 11.68 -12.42
C GLU A 5 -10.21 10.99 -11.26
N LYS A 6 -11.55 10.92 -11.35
CA LYS A 6 -12.37 10.15 -10.40
C LYS A 6 -12.12 8.64 -10.52
N ILE A 7 -12.02 8.16 -11.76
CA ILE A 7 -11.74 6.74 -12.05
C ILE A 7 -10.33 6.39 -11.56
N PHE A 8 -9.34 7.24 -11.85
CA PHE A 8 -7.98 7.08 -11.36
C PHE A 8 -7.91 6.99 -9.84
N LEU A 9 -8.55 7.92 -9.11
CA LEU A 9 -8.55 7.90 -7.65
C LEU A 9 -9.27 6.66 -7.08
N LEU A 10 -10.37 6.21 -7.69
CA LEU A 10 -11.07 5.00 -7.27
C LEU A 10 -10.18 3.75 -7.40
N PHE A 11 -9.58 3.56 -8.57
CA PHE A 11 -8.70 2.41 -8.82
C PHE A 11 -7.39 2.50 -8.05
N GLY A 12 -6.82 3.70 -7.90
CA GLY A 12 -5.59 3.91 -7.12
C GLY A 12 -5.79 3.62 -5.63
N ILE A 13 -6.90 4.06 -5.03
CA ILE A 13 -7.23 3.73 -3.64
C ILE A 13 -7.44 2.22 -3.49
N LEU A 14 -8.18 1.59 -4.41
CA LEU A 14 -8.43 0.14 -4.37
C LEU A 14 -7.13 -0.65 -4.51
N GLN A 15 -6.25 -0.25 -5.43
CA GLN A 15 -4.91 -0.81 -5.61
C GLN A 15 -4.08 -0.64 -4.34
N SER A 16 -4.11 0.54 -3.70
CA SER A 16 -3.34 0.83 -2.49
C SER A 16 -3.77 -0.03 -1.30
N ILE A 17 -5.08 -0.18 -1.08
CA ILE A 17 -5.61 -1.06 -0.02
C ILE A 17 -5.21 -2.52 -0.27
N THR A 18 -5.29 -2.96 -1.53
CA THR A 18 -4.93 -4.33 -1.93
C THR A 18 -3.44 -4.57 -1.68
N LEU A 19 -2.57 -3.65 -2.13
CA LEU A 19 -1.13 -3.72 -1.91
C LEU A 19 -0.76 -3.71 -0.43
N GLY A 20 -1.37 -2.83 0.36
CA GLY A 20 -1.14 -2.78 1.80
C GLY A 20 -1.53 -4.10 2.48
N THR A 21 -2.66 -4.68 2.10
CA THR A 21 -3.11 -5.98 2.59
C THR A 21 -2.12 -7.09 2.22
N ILE A 22 -1.65 -7.14 0.98
CA ILE A 22 -0.66 -8.13 0.52
C ILE A 22 0.64 -8.00 1.32
N ILE A 23 1.18 -6.79 1.45
CA ILE A 23 2.42 -6.53 2.21
C ILE A 23 2.25 -6.97 3.66
N PHE A 24 1.13 -6.60 4.29
CA PHE A 24 0.82 -7.00 5.65
C PHE A 24 0.77 -8.53 5.81
N LEU A 25 0.10 -9.23 4.89
CA LEU A 25 -0.02 -10.69 4.92
C LEU A 25 1.33 -11.38 4.71
N ILE A 26 2.20 -10.87 3.83
CA ILE A 26 3.54 -11.40 3.61
C ILE A 26 4.34 -11.35 4.92
N PHE A 27 4.43 -10.17 5.55
CA PHE A 27 5.17 -10.05 6.80
C PHE A 27 4.55 -10.85 7.95
N ARG A 28 3.22 -10.92 8.00
CA ARG A 28 2.53 -11.78 8.97
C ARG A 28 2.87 -13.24 8.76
N GLY A 29 2.86 -13.72 7.51
CA GLY A 29 3.22 -15.09 7.16
C GLY A 29 4.67 -15.39 7.53
N LEU A 30 5.60 -14.50 7.19
CA LEU A 30 7.01 -14.62 7.56
C LEU A 30 7.22 -14.69 9.08
N ASN A 31 6.49 -13.88 9.84
CA ASN A 31 6.53 -13.89 11.30
C ASN A 31 5.92 -15.16 11.92
N ILE A 32 5.01 -15.86 11.23
CA ILE A 32 4.40 -17.11 11.69
C ILE A 32 5.29 -18.31 11.38
N VAL A 33 5.92 -18.31 10.20
CA VAL A 33 6.74 -19.44 9.72
C VAL A 33 8.18 -19.38 10.24
N GLY A 34 8.69 -18.20 10.58
CA GLY A 34 10.04 -18.03 11.13
C GLY A 34 10.14 -18.36 12.61
N ASP A 35 11.20 -19.06 13.02
CA ASP A 35 11.55 -19.30 14.43
C ASP A 35 11.82 -18.01 15.22
N SER A 36 12.11 -16.91 14.52
CA SER A 36 12.33 -15.58 15.09
C SER A 36 11.43 -14.54 14.43
N LYS A 37 10.91 -13.59 15.23
CA LYS A 37 10.21 -12.41 14.70
C LYS A 37 11.10 -11.66 13.72
N VAL A 38 10.72 -11.66 12.45
CA VAL A 38 11.39 -10.94 11.36
C VAL A 38 11.13 -9.45 11.47
N ILE A 39 9.90 -9.07 11.82
CA ILE A 39 9.49 -7.68 11.93
C ILE A 39 8.47 -7.49 13.07
N SER A 40 8.60 -6.39 13.81
CA SER A 40 7.62 -6.02 14.82
C SER A 40 6.28 -5.64 14.18
N PHE A 41 5.18 -5.87 14.91
CA PHE A 41 3.82 -5.58 14.43
C PHE A 41 3.65 -4.10 14.06
N ASP A 42 4.20 -3.19 14.86
CA ASP A 42 4.12 -1.75 14.61
C ASP A 42 4.80 -1.37 13.30
N THR A 43 6.01 -1.91 13.06
CA THR A 43 6.76 -1.68 11.82
C THR A 43 6.05 -2.32 10.62
N GLN A 44 5.47 -3.50 10.79
CA GLN A 44 4.66 -4.16 9.76
C GLN A 44 3.45 -3.31 9.36
N LEU A 45 2.70 -2.80 10.35
CA LEU A 45 1.55 -1.94 10.11
C LEU A 45 1.97 -0.65 9.41
N LEU A 46 3.01 0.00 9.93
CA LEU A 46 3.56 1.22 9.35
C LEU A 46 3.98 1.00 7.89
N LEU A 47 4.75 -0.06 7.60
CA LEU A 47 5.25 -0.31 6.25
C LEU A 47 4.13 -0.67 5.27
N SER A 48 3.18 -1.50 5.71
CA SER A 48 2.00 -1.89 4.91
C SER A 48 1.05 -0.72 4.61
N THR A 49 1.11 0.37 5.38
CA THR A 49 0.26 1.56 5.16
C THR A 49 1.02 2.65 4.41
N LEU A 50 2.26 2.92 4.83
CA LEU A 50 3.06 4.03 4.33
C LEU A 50 3.52 3.79 2.88
N PHE A 51 3.88 2.55 2.54
CA PHE A 51 4.36 2.23 1.21
C PHE A 51 3.28 2.40 0.13
N PRO A 52 2.07 1.81 0.26
CA PRO A 52 1.01 2.04 -0.72
C PRO A 52 0.52 3.49 -0.75
N ALA A 53 0.46 4.17 0.41
CA ALA A 53 0.07 5.57 0.47
C ALA A 53 1.06 6.48 -0.28
N PHE A 54 2.36 6.27 -0.10
CA PHE A 54 3.38 7.00 -0.85
C PHE A 54 3.28 6.74 -2.35
N LEU A 55 3.09 5.48 -2.74
CA LEU A 55 2.93 5.08 -4.14
C LEU A 55 1.71 5.77 -4.78
N LEU A 56 0.57 5.80 -4.08
CA LEU A 56 -0.63 6.50 -4.54
C LEU A 56 -0.40 7.99 -4.76
N ILE A 57 0.32 8.65 -3.85
CA ILE A 57 0.67 10.07 -3.96
C ILE A 57 1.55 10.30 -5.19
N VAL A 58 2.56 9.46 -5.40
CA VAL A 58 3.45 9.56 -6.58
C VAL A 58 2.66 9.35 -7.87
N GLU A 59 1.81 8.32 -7.94
CA GLU A 59 0.97 8.09 -9.11
C GLU A 59 0.03 9.27 -9.37
N TYR A 60 -0.58 9.84 -8.33
CA TYR A 60 -1.42 11.03 -8.44
C TYR A 60 -0.63 12.24 -8.95
N MET A 61 0.60 12.46 -8.48
CA MET A 61 1.45 13.55 -8.96
C MET A 61 1.83 13.38 -10.43
N ILE A 62 2.09 12.16 -10.88
CA ILE A 62 2.39 11.87 -12.30
C ILE A 62 1.15 12.09 -13.14
N TYR A 63 0.00 11.62 -12.69
CA TYR A 63 -1.27 11.75 -13.40
C TYR A 63 -1.72 13.21 -13.48
N SER A 64 -1.60 13.97 -12.40
CA SER A 64 -1.99 15.39 -12.33
C SER A 64 -1.06 16.32 -13.12
N LYS A 65 0.17 15.89 -13.45
CA LYS A 65 1.06 16.62 -14.35
C LYS A 65 0.73 16.40 -15.83
N LYS A 66 -0.09 15.41 -16.15
CA LYS A 66 -0.56 15.08 -17.49
C LYS A 66 -1.86 15.80 -17.79
#